data_AF-A0A7W1XC17-F1
#
_entry.id   AF-A0A7W1XC17-F1
#
_cell.length_a   1.000
_cell.length_b   1.000
_cell.length_c   1.000
_cell.angle_alpha   90.00
_cell.angle_beta   90.00
_cell.angle_gamma   90.00
#
_symmetry.space_group_name_H-M   'P 1'
#
loop_
_entity.id
_entity.type
_entity.pdbx_description
1 polymer ?
#
loop_
_entity_poly.entity_id
_entity_poly.type
_entity_poly.pdbx_seq_one_letter_code
_entity_poly.pdbx_strand_id
1 'polypeptide(L)' 'MGKYLVTSAFIDRFTRVLYKKGQVYETNDTKRIEELRTGGFLGEEVAPPTKAKEKPAKKETTKDANQ' A
#
# COMPACT_ATOMS: atom_id res chain seq x y z
N MET A 1 1.34 -4.78 15.20
CA MET A 1 1.73 -4.55 13.80
C MET A 1 0.87 -3.44 13.24
N GLY A 2 1.46 -2.26 13.06
CA GLY A 2 0.80 -1.14 12.39
C GLY A 2 0.91 -1.30 10.88
N LYS A 3 -0.16 -0.98 10.16
CA LYS A 3 -0.22 -1.03 8.70
C LYS A 3 -0.34 0.39 8.19
N TYR A 4 0.54 0.82 7.30
CA TYR A 4 0.59 2.19 6.82
C TYR A 4 0.50 2.23 5.30
N LEU A 5 -0.25 3.18 4.77
CA LEU A 5 -0.34 3.35 3.32
C LEU A 5 0.93 4.03 2.83
N VAL A 6 1.57 3.44 1.84
CA VAL A 6 2.77 4.01 1.22
C VAL A 6 2.34 5.16 0.31
N THR A 7 2.71 6.39 0.66
CA THR A 7 2.38 7.60 -0.11
C THR A 7 3.41 7.89 -1.18
N SER A 8 4.67 7.51 -0.95
CA SER A 8 5.79 7.66 -1.89
C SER A 8 6.60 6.37 -1.93
N ALA A 9 7.08 5.98 -3.11
CA ALA A 9 7.82 4.75 -3.25
C ALA A 9 9.17 4.82 -2.49
N PHE A 10 9.50 3.79 -1.72
CA PHE A 10 10.75 3.70 -0.99
C PHE A 10 11.27 2.27 -0.92
N ILE A 11 12.56 2.12 -0.68
CA ILE A 11 13.19 0.83 -0.42
C ILE A 11 13.40 0.73 1.08
N ASP A 12 12.83 -0.28 1.72
CA ASP A 12 13.10 -0.50 3.12
C ASP A 12 14.53 -1.03 3.32
N ARG A 13 15.29 -0.41 4.23
CA ARG A 13 16.72 -0.76 4.43
C ARG A 13 16.92 -2.11 5.10
N PHE A 14 15.93 -2.60 5.84
CA PHE A 14 16.02 -3.84 6.61
C PHE A 14 15.63 -5.03 5.74
N THR A 15 14.50 -4.93 5.03
CA THR A 15 14.00 -6.00 4.16
C THR A 15 14.56 -5.92 2.74
N ARG A 16 15.13 -4.78 2.34
CA ARG A 16 15.54 -4.46 0.96
C ARG A 16 14.40 -4.59 -0.05
N VAL A 17 13.16 -4.51 0.42
CA VAL A 17 11.96 -4.59 -0.42
C VAL A 17 11.59 -3.19 -0.89
N LEU A 18 11.28 -3.09 -2.18
CA LEU A 18 10.71 -1.89 -2.78
C LEU A 18 9.21 -1.83 -2.50
N TYR A 19 8.80 -0.84 -1.71
CA TYR A 19 7.41 -0.50 -1.50
C TYR A 19 7.02 0.60 -2.48
N LYS A 20 6.04 0.32 -3.33
CA LYS A 20 5.49 1.30 -4.27
C LYS A 20 4.37 2.10 -3.62
N LYS A 21 4.15 3.32 -4.10
CA LYS A 21 2.98 4.13 -3.72
C LYS A 21 1.69 3.30 -3.86
N GLY A 22 0.83 3.37 -2.84
CA GLY A 22 -0.43 2.63 -2.74
C GLY A 22 -0.29 1.22 -2.15
N GLN A 23 0.93 0.71 -1.93
CA GLN A 23 1.12 -0.52 -1.18
C GLN A 23 0.92 -0.29 0.32
N VAL A 24 0.72 -1.38 1.05
CA VAL A 24 0.67 -1.38 2.51
C VAL A 24 2.03 -1.78 3.05
N TYR A 25 2.59 -0.93 3.89
CA TYR A 25 3.80 -1.23 4.66
C TYR A 25 3.39 -1.65 6.07
N GLU A 26 3.81 -2.85 6.48
CA GLU A 26 3.53 -3.40 7.80
C GLU A 26 4.81 -3.42 8.63
N THR A 27 4.79 -2.82 9.81
CA THR A 27 5.92 -2.87 10.75
C THR A 27 5.44 -2.73 12.20
N ASN A 28 6.25 -3.18 13.15
CA ASN A 28 6.06 -2.91 14.58
C ASN A 28 6.99 -1.79 15.09
N ASP A 29 7.90 -1.31 14.26
CA ASP A 29 8.91 -0.33 14.66
C ASP A 29 8.35 1.10 14.60
N THR A 30 7.88 1.60 15.74
CA THR A 30 7.32 2.97 15.86
C THR A 30 8.30 4.04 15.39
N LYS A 31 9.59 3.91 15.73
CA LYS A 31 10.64 4.84 15.27
C LYS A 31 10.72 4.88 13.74
N ARG A 32 10.62 3.72 13.09
CA ARG A 32 10.67 3.59 11.63
C ARG A 32 9.47 4.26 10.97
N ILE A 33 8.30 4.10 11.56
CA ILE A 33 7.04 4.70 11.12
C ILE A 33 7.16 6.23 11.18
N GLU A 34 7.67 6.77 12.28
CA GLU A 34 7.91 8.21 12.43
C GLU A 34 8.91 8.73 11.40
N GLU A 35 10.07 8.08 11.22
CA GLU A 35 11.05 8.47 10.20
C GLU A 35 10.44 8.51 8.79
N LEU A 36 9.70 7.47 8.42
CA LEU A 36 9.08 7.36 7.11
C LEU A 36 7.90 8.34 6.94
N ARG A 37 7.17 8.67 8.00
CA ARG A 37 6.13 9.72 7.98
C ARG A 37 6.74 11.11 7.84
N THR A 38 7.76 11.43 8.62
CA THR A 38 8.48 12.71 8.52
C THR A 38 9.14 12.87 7.14
N GLY A 39 9.63 11.77 6.55
CA GLY A 39 10.15 11.74 5.18
C GLY A 39 9.08 11.75 4.07
N GLY A 40 7.79 11.69 4.41
CA GLY A 40 6.68 11.70 3.44
C GLY A 40 6.47 10.40 2.67
N PHE A 41 7.06 9.29 3.12
CA PHE A 41 6.96 7.96 2.50
C PHE A 41 5.74 7.15 2.97
N LEU A 42 5.32 7.36 4.23
CA LEU A 42 4.13 6.75 4.81
C LEU A 42 3.06 7.80 5.09
N GLY A 43 1.81 7.43 4.83
CA GLY A 43 0.63 8.22 5.16
C GLY A 43 -0.09 7.73 6.41
N GLU A 44 -1.41 7.81 6.37
CA GLU A 44 -2.29 7.34 7.44
C GLU A 44 -2.15 5.83 7.69
N GLU A 45 -2.44 5.45 8.93
CA GLU A 45 -2.54 4.04 9.30
C GLU A 45 -3.76 3.44 8.58
N VAL A 46 -3.52 2.41 7.75
CA VAL A 46 -4.58 1.64 7.12
C VAL A 46 -5.12 0.71 8.21
N ALA A 47 -6.23 1.10 8.83
CA ALA A 47 -6.97 0.19 9.67
C ALA A 47 -7.21 -1.12 8.90
N PRO A 48 -7.07 -2.30 9.54
CA PRO A 48 -7.39 -3.56 8.88
C PRO A 48 -8.80 -3.43 8.31
N PRO A 49 -9.04 -3.84 7.06
CA PRO A 49 -10.35 -3.69 6.45
C PRO A 49 -11.36 -4.43 7.32
N THR A 50 -12.17 -3.67 8.05
CA THR A 50 -13.39 -4.16 8.67
C THR A 50 -14.32 -4.48 7.52
N LYS A 51 -14.17 -5.67 6.94
CA LYS A 51 -15.05 -6.32 5.96
C LYS A 51 -15.89 -5.34 5.12
N ALA A 52 -15.26 -4.57 4.24
CA ALA A 52 -15.99 -3.84 3.21
C ALA A 52 -15.78 -4.56 1.87
N LYS A 53 -16.65 -5.56 1.65
CA LYS A 53 -17.12 -6.13 0.38
C LYS A 53 -16.12 -6.19 -0.78
N GLU A 54 -15.83 -7.42 -1.19
CA GLU A 54 -15.50 -7.82 -2.55
C GLU A 54 -15.89 -6.75 -3.60
N LYS A 55 -14.91 -6.01 -4.12
CA LYS A 55 -15.02 -5.47 -5.47
C LYS A 55 -14.27 -6.46 -6.35
N PRO A 56 -14.96 -7.30 -7.13
CA PRO A 56 -14.28 -8.02 -8.20
C PRO A 56 -13.67 -6.96 -9.11
N ALA A 57 -12.35 -7.03 -9.29
CA ALA A 57 -11.67 -6.31 -10.36
C ALA A 57 -12.24 -6.86 -11.68
N LYS A 58 -13.26 -6.17 -12.22
CA LYS A 58 -13.74 -6.39 -13.57
C LYS A 58 -13.92 -5.03 -14.23
N LYS A 59 -12.96 -4.68 -15.11
CA LYS A 59 -13.16 -4.34 -16.54
C LYS A 59 -12.16 -3.29 -17.01
N GLU A 60 -11.19 -3.74 -17.80
CA GLU A 60 -10.90 -3.31 -19.18
C GLU A 60 -9.97 -4.40 -19.73
N THR A 61 -10.37 -5.24 -20.68
CA THR A 61 -10.39 -4.87 -22.11
C THR A 61 -11.71 -5.18 -22.79
N THR A 62 -12.09 -4.21 -23.62
CA THR A 62 -13.22 -4.10 -24.52
C THR A 62 -13.29 -5.22 -25.56
N LYS A 63 -14.54 -5.46 -25.98
CA LYS A 63 -15.03 -6.16 -27.17
C LYS A 63 -14.01 -6.33 -28.30
N ASP A 64 -13.97 -7.52 -28.88
CA ASP A 64 -14.31 -7.63 -30.30
C ASP A 64 -15.09 -8.92 -30.54
N ALA A 65 -16.30 -8.73 -31.05
CA ALA A 65 -17.13 -9.75 -31.63
C ALA A 65 -17.57 -9.17 -32.97
N ASN A 66 -17.49 -10.02 -34.00
CA ASN A 66 -18.14 -9.93 -35.31
C ASN A 66 -17.29 -9.39 -36.48
N GLN A 67 -16.80 -10.31 -37.32
CA GLN A 67 -17.46 -10.62 -38.60
C GLN A 67 -17.09 -12.01 -39.11
#